data_AF-A0A7L3NHQ7-F1
#
_entry.id   AF-A0A7L3NHQ7-F1
#
_cell.length_a   1.000
_cell.length_b   1.000
_cell.length_c   1.000
_cell.angle_alpha   90.00
_cell.angle_beta   90.00
_cell.angle_gamma   90.00
#
_symmetry.space_group_name_H-M   'P 1'
#
loop_
_entity.id
_entity.type
_entity.pdbx_description
1 polymer ?
#
loop_
_entity_poly.entity_id
_entity_poly.type
_entity_poly.pdbx_seq_one_letter_code
_entity_poly.pdbx_strand_id
1 'polypeptide(L)'
;GKHHQESEEMQMRALKKATEEREKRLQKEKELLRAQRDLEALRTARQKLSTKVQKYSIFCKYLEDVVKNSEFEDIQEIVLRYKTLVRMRKDLLQSQQQHQEVSEQTKLLLDQYKAKKEAEMLQYQKELQDLQCLEQIQKDVCLWEGHLADIKNTTSKKAQELATIRTAIFSLFQ
;
A
#
# COMPACT_ATOMS: atom_id res chain seq x y z
N GLY A 1 85.22 -39.94 42.94
CA GLY A 1 83.86 -39.49 42.57
C GLY A 1 83.41 -38.28 43.37
N LYS A 2 84.01 -37.10 43.13
CA LYS A 2 83.50 -35.79 43.62
C LYS A 2 83.73 -34.69 42.58
N HIS A 3 84.95 -34.60 42.05
CA HIS A 3 85.29 -33.67 40.96
C HIS A 3 84.54 -33.92 39.64
N HIS A 4 84.20 -35.19 39.33
CA HIS A 4 83.39 -35.49 38.14
C HIS A 4 81.95 -34.96 38.30
N GLN A 5 81.39 -35.14 39.50
CA GLN A 5 80.04 -34.67 39.87
C GLN A 5 79.95 -33.14 39.88
N GLU A 6 80.95 -32.44 40.41
CA GLU A 6 81.01 -30.97 40.38
C GLU A 6 81.13 -30.42 38.94
N SER A 7 81.89 -31.09 38.08
CA SER A 7 82.01 -30.73 36.66
C SER A 7 80.69 -30.92 35.92
N GLU A 8 80.01 -32.06 36.15
CA GLU A 8 78.68 -32.35 35.60
C GLU A 8 77.63 -31.33 36.06
N GLU A 9 77.64 -30.93 37.34
CA GLU A 9 76.75 -29.88 37.86
C GLU A 9 77.02 -28.50 37.24
N MET A 10 78.29 -28.17 36.97
CA MET A 10 78.65 -26.91 36.32
C MET A 10 78.18 -26.90 34.86
N GLN A 11 78.37 -28.01 34.15
CA GLN A 11 77.88 -28.19 32.78
C GLN A 11 76.35 -28.13 32.70
N MET A 12 75.65 -28.78 33.63
CA MET A 12 74.18 -28.69 33.75
C MET A 12 73.69 -27.26 33.97
N ARG A 13 74.34 -26.50 34.86
CA ARG A 13 73.98 -25.09 35.13
C ARG A 13 74.21 -24.20 33.91
N ALA A 14 75.35 -24.37 33.23
CA ALA A 14 75.65 -23.64 31.99
C ALA A 14 74.64 -23.97 30.88
N LEU A 15 74.30 -25.25 30.71
CA LEU A 15 73.30 -25.71 29.75
C LEU A 15 71.93 -25.10 30.03
N LYS A 16 71.47 -25.14 31.29
CA LYS A 16 70.18 -24.57 31.70
C LYS A 16 70.11 -23.05 31.46
N LYS A 17 71.18 -22.32 31.75
CA LYS A 17 71.26 -20.89 31.48
C LYS A 17 71.22 -20.59 29.98
N ALA A 18 71.93 -21.38 29.18
CA ALA A 18 71.92 -21.25 27.72
C ALA A 18 70.52 -21.55 27.13
N THR A 19 69.79 -22.53 27.65
CA THR A 19 68.41 -22.82 27.22
C THR A 19 67.46 -21.70 27.60
N GLU A 20 67.54 -21.17 28.83
CA GLU A 20 66.70 -20.05 29.28
C GLU A 20 66.96 -18.78 28.46
N GLU A 21 68.22 -18.48 28.14
CA GLU A 21 68.56 -17.36 27.26
C GLU A 21 68.03 -17.56 25.84
N ARG A 22 68.12 -18.78 25.31
CA ARG A 22 67.56 -19.11 23.98
C ARG A 22 66.04 -18.94 23.95
N GLU A 23 65.34 -19.42 24.98
CA GLU A 23 63.88 -19.26 25.10
C GLU A 23 63.48 -17.78 25.20
N LYS A 24 64.17 -16.99 26.01
CA LYS A 24 63.95 -15.54 26.11
C LYS A 24 64.18 -14.83 24.77
N ARG A 25 65.21 -15.22 24.02
CA ARG A 25 65.46 -14.68 22.67
C ARG A 25 64.33 -15.03 21.71
N LEU A 26 63.90 -16.29 21.70
CA LEU A 26 62.79 -16.75 20.86
C LEU A 26 61.47 -16.02 21.19
N GLN A 27 61.20 -15.79 22.48
CA GLN A 27 60.02 -15.05 22.91
C GLN A 27 60.05 -13.59 22.43
N LYS A 28 61.19 -12.91 22.60
CA LYS A 28 61.38 -11.54 22.08
C LYS A 28 61.25 -11.47 20.57
N GLU A 29 61.75 -12.46 19.85
CA GLU A 29 61.64 -12.53 18.38
C GLU A 29 60.18 -12.69 17.94
N LYS A 30 59.40 -13.54 18.63
CA LYS A 30 57.95 -13.67 18.38
C LYS A 30 57.20 -12.37 18.65
N GLU A 31 57.53 -11.67 19.74
CA GLU A 31 56.94 -10.36 20.07
C GLU A 31 57.30 -9.31 19.03
N LEU A 32 58.55 -9.28 18.57
CA LEU A 32 59.02 -8.39 17.52
C LEU A 32 58.28 -8.64 16.21
N LEU A 33 58.11 -9.90 15.80
CA LEU A 33 57.33 -10.27 14.62
C LEU A 33 55.85 -9.86 14.74
N ARG A 34 55.24 -9.97 15.92
CA ARG A 34 53.87 -9.49 16.16
C ARG A 34 53.80 -7.97 16.02
N ALA A 35 54.70 -7.25 16.69
CA ALA A 35 54.75 -5.80 16.63
C ALA A 35 54.98 -5.28 15.20
N GLN A 36 55.81 -5.96 14.39
CA GLN A 36 56.02 -5.62 12.99
C GLN A 36 54.73 -5.77 12.16
N ARG A 37 53.99 -6.87 12.33
CA ARG A 37 52.69 -7.07 11.64
C ARG A 37 51.68 -6.01 12.03
N ASP A 38 51.56 -5.70 13.32
CA ASP A 38 50.63 -4.69 13.81
C ASP A 38 50.98 -3.31 13.24
N LEU A 39 52.27 -3.00 13.16
CA LEU A 39 52.77 -1.75 12.60
C LEU A 39 52.45 -1.64 11.10
N GLU A 40 52.61 -2.71 10.34
CA GLU A 40 52.21 -2.76 8.92
C GLU A 40 50.70 -2.60 8.72
N ALA A 41 49.90 -3.25 9.56
CA ALA A 41 48.44 -3.12 9.54
C ALA A 41 48.02 -1.67 9.83
N LEU A 42 48.61 -1.03 10.84
CA LEU A 42 48.36 0.37 11.19
C LEU A 42 48.81 1.33 10.08
N ARG A 43 49.98 1.10 9.45
CA ARG A 43 50.43 1.89 8.29
C ARG A 43 49.43 1.80 7.13
N THR A 44 48.95 0.59 6.85
CA THR A 44 47.95 0.36 5.79
C THR A 44 46.63 1.05 6.11
N ALA A 45 46.15 0.95 7.35
CA ALA A 45 44.95 1.63 7.80
C ALA A 45 45.08 3.16 7.70
N ARG A 46 46.22 3.71 8.13
CA ARG A 46 46.53 5.15 8.02
C ARG A 46 46.51 5.62 6.57
N GLN A 47 47.12 4.86 5.66
CA GLN A 47 47.15 5.21 4.24
C GLN A 47 45.73 5.21 3.63
N LYS A 48 44.91 4.21 3.95
CA LYS A 48 43.50 4.16 3.52
C LYS A 48 42.71 5.36 4.04
N LEU A 49 42.92 5.75 5.30
CA LEU A 49 42.23 6.88 5.89
C LEU A 49 42.67 8.22 5.27
N SER A 50 43.99 8.40 5.08
CA SER A 50 44.55 9.59 4.45
C SER A 50 44.02 9.78 3.03
N THR A 51 43.95 8.69 2.25
CA THR A 51 43.39 8.72 0.90
C THR A 51 41.91 9.15 0.92
N LYS A 52 41.13 8.65 1.88
CA LYS A 52 39.72 9.07 2.05
C LYS A 52 39.61 10.55 2.42
N VAL A 53 40.40 11.02 3.37
CA VAL A 53 40.41 12.44 3.79
C VAL A 53 40.73 13.34 2.60
N GLN A 54 41.75 12.99 1.81
CA GLN A 54 42.10 13.76 0.62
C GLN A 54 40.97 13.74 -0.41
N LYS A 55 40.36 12.58 -0.68
CA LYS A 55 39.23 12.45 -1.59
C LYS A 55 38.05 13.33 -1.17
N TYR A 56 37.73 13.37 0.13
CA TYR A 56 36.58 14.12 0.64
C TYR A 56 36.86 15.60 0.94
N SER A 57 38.13 16.03 0.91
CA SER A 57 38.53 17.41 1.20
C SER A 57 37.83 18.46 0.32
N ILE A 58 37.54 18.12 -0.95
CA ILE A 58 36.83 19.01 -1.87
C ILE A 58 35.40 19.28 -1.38
N PHE A 59 34.71 18.26 -0.87
CA PHE A 59 33.36 18.41 -0.33
C PHE A 59 33.36 19.16 1.00
N CYS A 60 34.37 18.95 1.85
CA CYS A 60 34.53 19.73 3.08
C CYS A 60 34.67 21.22 2.75
N LYS A 61 35.58 21.59 1.83
CA LYS A 61 35.74 22.98 1.38
C LYS A 61 34.46 23.58 0.81
N TYR A 62 33.76 22.81 -0.03
CA TYR A 62 32.47 23.24 -0.55
C TYR A 62 31.46 23.51 0.57
N LEU A 63 31.34 22.61 1.55
CA LEU A 63 30.40 22.79 2.67
C LEU A 63 30.81 23.95 3.57
N GLU A 64 32.10 24.17 3.80
CA GLU A 64 32.62 25.36 4.48
C GLU A 64 32.23 26.64 3.73
N ASP A 65 32.32 26.64 2.39
CA ASP A 65 31.90 27.79 1.58
C ASP A 65 30.39 27.98 1.57
N VAL A 66 29.60 26.89 1.60
CA VAL A 66 28.14 26.99 1.78
C VAL A 66 27.81 27.64 3.13
N VAL A 67 28.43 27.18 4.22
CA VAL A 67 28.24 27.79 5.56
C VAL A 67 28.54 29.29 5.52
N LYS A 68 29.66 29.70 4.91
CA LYS A 68 30.02 31.14 4.80
C LYS A 68 29.01 31.98 4.03
N ASN A 69 28.31 31.40 3.07
CA ASN A 69 27.41 32.11 2.15
C ASN A 69 25.92 31.86 2.44
N SER A 70 25.58 31.28 3.58
CA SER A 70 24.20 30.93 3.92
C SER A 70 23.90 31.19 5.41
N GLU A 71 22.68 30.88 5.82
CA GLU A 71 22.20 31.07 7.20
C GLU A 71 22.62 29.94 8.16
N PHE A 72 23.32 28.91 7.67
CA PHE A 72 23.73 27.78 8.50
C PHE A 72 24.94 28.15 9.39
N GLU A 73 24.89 27.78 10.67
CA GLU A 73 25.96 28.01 11.63
C GLU A 73 27.18 27.12 11.36
N ASP A 74 26.93 25.85 11.02
CA ASP A 74 27.99 24.90 10.72
C ASP A 74 27.55 23.78 9.74
N ILE A 75 28.52 22.93 9.39
CA ILE A 75 28.29 21.80 8.48
C ILE A 75 27.34 20.76 9.09
N GLN A 76 27.32 20.60 10.42
CA GLN A 76 26.42 19.65 11.08
C GLN A 76 24.98 20.09 10.93
N GLU A 77 24.71 21.39 11.01
CA GLU A 77 23.37 21.94 10.78
C GLU A 77 22.88 21.65 9.35
N ILE A 78 23.73 21.85 8.34
CA ILE A 78 23.42 21.48 6.94
C ILE A 78 23.05 20.00 6.84
N VAL A 79 23.85 19.12 7.48
CA VAL A 79 23.62 17.67 7.47
C VAL A 79 22.30 17.30 8.17
N LEU A 80 22.00 17.94 9.29
CA LEU A 80 20.75 17.74 10.03
C LEU A 80 19.55 18.21 9.21
N ARG A 81 19.63 19.39 8.61
CA ARG A 81 18.59 19.94 7.74
C ARG A 81 18.33 19.04 6.55
N TYR A 82 19.40 18.58 5.87
CA TYR A 82 19.30 17.65 4.75
C TYR A 82 18.62 16.34 5.16
N LYS A 83 19.05 15.72 6.28
CA LYS A 83 18.44 14.47 6.78
C LYS A 83 16.95 14.65 7.06
N THR A 84 16.57 15.78 7.67
CA THR A 84 15.17 16.10 7.94
C THR A 84 14.38 16.29 6.64
N LEU A 85 14.90 17.04 5.67
CA LEU A 85 14.26 17.22 4.37
C LEU A 85 14.09 15.91 3.60
N VAL A 86 15.09 15.02 3.61
CA VAL A 86 14.98 13.69 2.99
C VAL A 86 13.89 12.85 3.65
N ARG A 87 13.80 12.87 4.98
CA ARG A 87 12.74 12.19 5.73
C ARG A 87 11.36 12.75 5.36
N MET A 88 11.21 14.08 5.44
CA MET A 88 9.96 14.75 5.10
C MET A 88 9.52 14.47 3.66
N ARG A 89 10.47 14.47 2.71
CA ARG A 89 10.18 14.14 1.31
C ARG A 89 9.66 12.71 1.16
N LYS A 90 10.27 11.75 1.87
CA LYS A 90 9.83 10.35 1.86
C LYS A 90 8.41 10.24 2.42
N ASP A 91 8.16 10.84 3.58
CA ASP A 91 6.86 10.79 4.26
C ASP A 91 5.76 11.46 3.41
N LEU A 92 6.08 12.61 2.79
CA LEU A 92 5.17 13.32 1.91
C LEU A 92 4.82 12.49 0.67
N LEU A 93 5.81 11.85 0.04
CA LEU A 93 5.58 11.01 -1.14
C LEU A 93 4.70 9.80 -0.80
N GLN A 94 4.94 9.17 0.35
CA GLN A 94 4.12 8.06 0.82
C GLN A 94 2.68 8.49 1.10
N SER A 95 2.49 9.61 1.81
CA SER A 95 1.16 10.16 2.09
C SER A 95 0.43 10.53 0.79
N GLN A 96 1.11 11.17 -0.16
CA GLN A 96 0.54 11.51 -1.46
C GLN A 96 0.05 10.26 -2.21
N GLN A 97 0.86 9.21 -2.23
CA GLN A 97 0.48 7.94 -2.87
C GLN A 97 -0.77 7.33 -2.20
N GLN A 98 -0.80 7.27 -0.87
CA GLN A 98 -1.96 6.76 -0.12
C GLN A 98 -3.23 7.57 -0.41
N HIS A 99 -3.14 8.90 -0.43
CA HIS A 99 -4.27 9.75 -0.77
C HIS A 99 -4.77 9.53 -2.19
N GLN A 100 -3.84 9.32 -3.14
CA GLN A 100 -4.20 9.02 -4.51
C GLN A 100 -4.93 7.68 -4.62
N GLU A 101 -4.43 6.62 -3.98
CA GLU A 101 -5.07 5.29 -3.96
C GLU A 101 -6.48 5.37 -3.37
N VAL A 102 -6.66 6.06 -2.24
CA VAL A 102 -8.00 6.24 -1.62
C VAL A 102 -8.92 7.04 -2.54
N SER A 103 -8.42 8.10 -3.19
CA SER A 103 -9.20 8.88 -4.14
C SER A 103 -9.66 8.04 -5.33
N GLU A 104 -8.78 7.22 -5.90
CA GLU A 104 -9.09 6.32 -7.01
C GLU A 104 -10.13 5.26 -6.60
N GLN A 105 -9.96 4.64 -5.43
CA GLN A 105 -10.94 3.70 -4.88
C GLN A 105 -12.31 4.35 -4.65
N THR A 106 -12.33 5.58 -4.11
CA THR A 106 -13.58 6.32 -3.87
C THR A 106 -14.29 6.66 -5.18
N LYS A 107 -13.54 7.04 -6.22
CA LYS A 107 -14.10 7.28 -7.56
C LYS A 107 -14.72 6.02 -8.14
N LEU A 108 -14.02 4.88 -8.07
CA LEU A 108 -14.55 3.60 -8.54
C LEU A 108 -15.84 3.21 -7.82
N LEU A 109 -15.90 3.34 -6.50
CA LEU A 109 -17.11 3.07 -5.71
C LEU A 109 -18.26 4.00 -6.08
N LEU A 110 -17.97 5.28 -6.30
CA LEU A 110 -18.97 6.26 -6.73
C LEU A 110 -19.54 5.91 -8.11
N ASP A 111 -18.70 5.52 -9.07
CA ASP A 111 -19.14 5.17 -10.41
C ASP A 111 -19.98 3.88 -10.41
N GLN A 112 -19.60 2.89 -9.61
CA GLN A 112 -20.41 1.68 -9.40
C GLN A 112 -21.77 2.00 -8.78
N TYR A 113 -21.80 2.87 -7.77
CA TYR A 113 -23.04 3.29 -7.13
C TYR A 113 -23.96 4.03 -8.12
N LYS A 114 -23.40 4.95 -8.91
CA LYS A 114 -24.15 5.67 -9.95
C LYS A 114 -24.74 4.71 -10.98
N ALA A 115 -23.95 3.79 -11.53
CA ALA A 115 -24.41 2.80 -12.49
C ALA A 115 -25.54 1.92 -11.92
N LYS A 116 -25.43 1.52 -10.64
CA LYS A 116 -26.50 0.78 -9.96
C LYS A 116 -27.78 1.61 -9.84
N LYS A 117 -27.66 2.89 -9.46
CA LYS A 117 -28.82 3.79 -9.36
C LYS A 117 -29.47 4.10 -10.70
N GLU A 118 -28.68 4.25 -11.75
CA GLU A 118 -29.20 4.39 -13.11
C GLU A 118 -29.98 3.14 -13.55
N ALA A 119 -29.46 1.95 -13.27
CA ALA A 119 -30.17 0.70 -13.54
C ALA A 119 -31.49 0.58 -12.75
N GLU A 120 -31.48 0.93 -11.45
CA GLU A 120 -32.69 0.97 -10.62
C GLU A 120 -33.73 1.97 -11.17
N MET A 121 -33.31 3.17 -11.60
CA MET A 121 -34.21 4.15 -12.21
C MET A 121 -34.83 3.65 -13.51
N LEU A 122 -34.05 3.00 -14.37
CA LEU A 122 -34.55 2.39 -15.61
C LEU A 122 -35.57 1.29 -15.32
N GLN A 123 -35.34 0.49 -14.27
CA GLN A 123 -36.30 -0.50 -13.83
C GLN A 123 -37.62 0.14 -13.38
N TYR A 124 -37.57 1.15 -12.51
CA TYR A 124 -38.77 1.85 -12.06
C TYR A 124 -39.51 2.54 -13.21
N GLN A 125 -38.79 3.10 -14.18
CA GLN A 125 -39.40 3.69 -15.36
C GLN A 125 -40.17 2.64 -16.18
N LYS A 126 -39.62 1.43 -16.33
CA LYS A 126 -40.30 0.33 -17.00
C LYS A 126 -41.56 -0.09 -16.25
N GLU A 127 -41.45 -0.30 -14.93
CA GLU A 127 -42.60 -0.66 -14.08
C GLU A 127 -43.71 0.40 -14.16
N LEU A 128 -43.36 1.68 -14.19
CA LEU A 128 -44.32 2.77 -14.35
C LEU A 128 -45.03 2.72 -15.71
N GLN A 129 -44.31 2.42 -16.79
CA GLN A 129 -44.90 2.27 -18.12
C GLN A 129 -45.86 1.07 -18.19
N ASP A 130 -45.49 -0.05 -17.55
CA ASP A 130 -46.34 -1.24 -17.48
C ASP A 130 -47.64 -0.93 -16.72
N LEU A 131 -47.55 -0.21 -15.59
CA LEU A 131 -48.73 0.22 -14.82
C LEU A 131 -49.64 1.16 -15.62
N GLN A 132 -49.08 2.15 -16.32
CA GLN A 132 -49.86 3.06 -17.18
C GLN A 132 -50.58 2.30 -18.30
N CYS A 133 -49.95 1.28 -18.89
CA CYS A 133 -50.57 0.43 -19.88
C CYS A 133 -51.76 -0.35 -19.31
N LEU A 134 -51.59 -0.93 -18.10
CA LEU A 134 -52.67 -1.64 -17.41
C LEU A 134 -53.85 -0.71 -17.09
N GLU A 135 -53.59 0.51 -16.61
CA GLU A 135 -54.65 1.50 -16.37
C GLU A 135 -55.43 1.84 -17.65
N GLN A 136 -54.74 1.93 -18.79
CA GLN A 136 -55.41 2.18 -20.07
C GLN A 136 -56.29 0.99 -20.49
N ILE A 137 -55.77 -0.24 -20.37
CA ILE A 137 -56.55 -1.46 -20.64
C ILE A 137 -57.78 -1.53 -19.73
N GLN A 138 -57.64 -1.21 -18.44
CA GLN A 138 -58.77 -1.20 -17.50
C GLN A 138 -59.85 -0.19 -17.90
N LYS A 139 -59.45 1.02 -18.31
CA LYS A 139 -60.41 2.02 -18.83
C LYS A 139 -61.16 1.48 -20.05
N ASP A 140 -60.44 0.88 -20.99
CA ASP A 140 -61.06 0.31 -22.20
C ASP A 140 -62.03 -0.83 -21.85
N VAL A 141 -61.66 -1.73 -20.92
CA VAL A 141 -62.54 -2.80 -20.44
C VAL A 141 -63.83 -2.23 -19.84
N CYS A 142 -63.74 -1.23 -18.95
CA CYS A 142 -64.92 -0.61 -18.36
C CYS A 142 -65.84 0.04 -19.41
N LEU A 143 -65.28 0.64 -20.47
CA LEU A 143 -66.06 1.18 -21.59
C LEU A 143 -66.84 0.08 -22.31
N TRP A 144 -66.18 -1.04 -22.63
CA TRP A 144 -66.82 -2.18 -23.31
C TRP A 144 -67.86 -2.87 -22.44
N GLU A 145 -67.64 -2.97 -21.12
CA GLU A 145 -68.62 -3.47 -20.17
C GLU A 145 -69.87 -2.59 -20.13
N GLY A 146 -69.71 -1.26 -20.18
CA GLY A 146 -70.81 -0.31 -20.32
C GLY A 146 -71.63 -0.55 -21.59
N HIS A 147 -70.96 -0.67 -22.74
CA HIS A 147 -71.63 -0.98 -24.01
C HIS A 147 -72.39 -2.31 -23.97
N LEU A 148 -71.81 -3.35 -23.36
CA LEU A 148 -72.45 -4.65 -23.22
C LEU A 148 -73.69 -4.58 -22.31
N ALA A 149 -73.63 -3.80 -21.23
CA ALA A 149 -74.77 -3.56 -20.35
C ALA A 149 -75.92 -2.86 -21.09
N ASP A 150 -75.62 -1.86 -21.92
CA ASP A 150 -76.60 -1.14 -22.74
C ASP A 150 -77.28 -2.07 -23.76
N ILE A 151 -76.50 -2.89 -24.47
CA ILE A 151 -77.02 -3.89 -25.42
C ILE A 151 -77.92 -4.91 -24.68
N LYS A 152 -77.50 -5.37 -23.51
CA LYS A 152 -78.29 -6.29 -22.68
C LYS A 152 -79.60 -5.65 -22.24
N ASN A 153 -79.56 -4.40 -21.77
CA ASN A 153 -80.75 -3.65 -21.33
C ASN A 153 -81.74 -3.43 -22.49
N THR A 154 -81.25 -3.01 -23.65
CA THR A 154 -82.08 -2.83 -24.85
C THR A 154 -82.70 -4.13 -25.33
N THR A 155 -81.94 -5.23 -25.32
CA THR A 155 -82.44 -6.57 -25.67
C THR A 155 -83.51 -7.05 -24.71
N SER A 156 -83.31 -6.88 -23.39
CA SER A 156 -84.31 -7.22 -22.36
C SER A 156 -85.60 -6.44 -22.53
N LYS A 157 -85.53 -5.13 -22.82
CA LYS A 157 -86.71 -4.29 -23.11
C LYS A 157 -87.49 -4.82 -24.32
N LYS A 158 -86.80 -5.09 -25.43
CA LYS A 158 -87.43 -5.66 -26.64
C LYS A 158 -88.04 -7.05 -26.37
N ALA A 159 -87.36 -7.89 -25.61
CA ALA A 159 -87.88 -9.21 -25.23
C ALA A 159 -89.16 -9.10 -24.38
N GLN A 160 -89.22 -8.13 -23.47
CA GLN A 160 -90.40 -7.84 -22.67
C GLN A 160 -91.56 -7.32 -23.53
N GLU A 161 -91.31 -6.40 -24.46
CA GLU A 161 -92.31 -5.93 -25.44
C GLU A 161 -92.87 -7.09 -26.27
N LEU A 162 -92.00 -7.95 -26.83
CA LEU A 162 -92.41 -9.14 -27.58
C LEU A 162 -93.23 -10.11 -26.74
N ALA A 163 -92.83 -10.36 -25.49
CA ALA A 163 -93.59 -11.21 -24.57
C ALA A 163 -94.99 -10.65 -24.32
N THR A 164 -95.10 -9.32 -24.16
CA THR A 164 -96.36 -8.60 -23.94
C THR A 164 -97.28 -8.69 -25.16
N ILE A 165 -96.73 -8.53 -26.37
CA ILE A 165 -97.48 -8.72 -27.62
C ILE A 165 -97.98 -10.15 -27.73
N ARG A 166 -97.12 -11.15 -27.45
CA ARG A 166 -97.48 -12.57 -27.49
C ARG A 166 -98.61 -12.92 -26.53
N THR A 167 -98.56 -12.43 -25.28
CA THR A 167 -99.64 -12.67 -24.31
C THR A 167 -100.94 -11.99 -24.71
N ALA A 168 -100.88 -10.77 -25.25
CA ALA A 168 -102.05 -10.08 -25.80
C ALA A 168 -102.69 -10.87 -26.96
N ILE A 169 -101.89 -11.36 -27.91
CA ILE A 169 -102.37 -12.23 -28.99
C ILE A 169 -103.02 -13.49 -28.42
N PHE A 170 -102.36 -14.19 -27.49
CA PHE A 170 -102.92 -15.41 -26.88
C PHE A 170 -104.28 -15.14 -26.20
N SER A 171 -104.42 -14.01 -25.50
CA SER A 171 -105.68 -13.64 -24.86
C SER A 171 -106.82 -13.32 -25.83
N LEU A 172 -106.53 -13.02 -27.11
CA LEU A 172 -107.54 -12.78 -28.14
C LEU A 172 -108.08 -14.08 -28.78
N PHE A 173 -107.38 -15.21 -28.60
CA PHE A 173 -107.73 -16.52 -29.18
C PHE A 173 -108.21 -17.53 -28.11
N GLN A 174 -108.51 -17.06 -26.91
CA GLN A 174 -109.04 -17.84 -25.78
C GLN A 174 -110.48 -17.41 -25.47
#